data_AF-S2Y0E2-F1
#
_entry.id   AF-S2Y0E2-F1
#
_cell.length_a   1.000
_cell.length_b   1.000
_cell.length_c   1.000
_cell.angle_alpha   90.00
_cell.angle_beta   90.00
_cell.angle_gamma   90.00
#
_symmetry.space_group_name_H-M   'P 1'
#
loop_
_entity.id
_entity.type
_entity.pdbx_description
1 polymer ?
#
loop_
_entity_poly.entity_id
_entity_poly.type
_entity_poly.pdbx_seq_one_letter_code
_entity_poly.pdbx_strand_id
1 'polypeptide(L)'
;MGASEVWQELSALEAGGGRVVHFDGRALMTEQGIFSSFAKALQFPSYFGRNWDAMVDCLDDLCGAVTGGVGIAVVVHDADQLLETEHFPLFVSVLC
;
A
#
# COMPACT_ATOMS: atom_id res chain seq x y z
N MET A 1 13.91 -15.61 10.49
CA MET A 1 14.86 -14.47 10.53
C MET A 1 14.30 -13.24 9.83
N GLY A 2 13.69 -13.33 8.64
CA GLY A 2 13.22 -12.13 7.91
C GLY A 2 12.07 -11.33 8.56
N ALA A 3 11.07 -11.99 9.16
CA ALA A 3 9.91 -11.26 9.71
C ALA A 3 10.30 -10.30 10.85
N SER A 4 11.17 -10.72 11.77
CA SER A 4 11.61 -9.87 12.89
C SER A 4 12.37 -8.63 12.42
N GLU A 5 13.15 -8.76 11.35
CA GLU A 5 13.93 -7.65 10.77
C GLU A 5 13.00 -6.63 10.10
N VAL A 6 12.03 -7.10 9.31
CA VAL A 6 10.98 -6.25 8.71
C VAL A 6 10.20 -5.50 9.79
N TRP A 7 9.81 -6.17 10.90
CA TRP A 7 9.11 -5.49 11.99
C TRP A 7 9.96 -4.41 12.69
N GLN A 8 11.29 -4.61 12.78
CA GLN A 8 12.20 -3.60 13.31
C GLN A 8 12.33 -2.41 12.36
N GLU A 9 12.43 -2.64 11.05
CA GLU A 9 12.47 -1.58 10.04
C GLU A 9 11.19 -0.75 10.03
N LEU A 10 10.03 -1.40 10.10
CA LEU A 10 8.72 -0.73 10.21
C LEU A 10 8.64 0.11 11.48
N SER A 11 9.09 -0.42 12.61
CA SER A 11 9.14 0.31 13.88
C SER A 11 10.07 1.53 13.80
N ALA A 12 11.22 1.39 13.14
CA ALA A 12 12.17 2.47 12.93
C ALA A 12 11.61 3.56 11.98
N LEU A 13 10.88 3.15 10.94
CA LEU A 13 10.19 4.06 10.02
C LEU A 13 9.17 4.92 10.79
N GLU A 14 8.30 4.30 11.59
CA GLU A 14 7.32 5.03 12.40
C GLU A 14 8.00 5.95 13.42
N ALA A 15 9.05 5.47 14.10
CA ALA A 15 9.82 6.28 15.03
C ALA A 15 10.49 7.50 14.36
N GLY A 16 10.84 7.38 13.08
CA GLY A 16 11.35 8.47 12.26
C GLY A 16 10.29 9.48 11.82
N GLY A 17 9.00 9.22 12.07
CA GLY A 17 7.86 10.02 11.60
C GLY A 17 7.25 9.54 10.29
N GLY A 18 7.67 8.38 9.77
CA GLY A 18 7.06 7.71 8.63
C GLY A 18 5.74 7.06 9.01
N ARG A 19 5.02 6.55 8.01
CA ARG A 19 3.69 5.96 8.21
C ARG A 19 3.68 4.49 7.80
N VAL A 20 3.26 3.61 8.71
CA VAL A 20 2.99 2.21 8.38
C VAL A 20 1.49 2.00 8.25
N VAL A 21 1.07 1.42 7.12
CA VAL A 21 -0.34 1.17 6.81
C VAL A 21 -0.55 -0.33 6.68
N HIS A 22 -1.54 -0.84 7.40
CA HIS A 22 -1.88 -2.25 7.41
C HIS A 22 -3.15 -2.52 6.60
N PHE A 23 -3.10 -3.55 5.77
CA PHE A 23 -4.26 -4.09 5.06
C PHE A 23 -4.51 -5.54 5.45
N ASP A 24 -5.79 -5.91 5.52
CA ASP A 24 -6.21 -7.30 5.52
C ASP A 24 -6.28 -7.77 4.06
N GLY A 25 -5.53 -8.81 3.71
CA GLY A 25 -5.53 -9.40 2.37
C GLY A 25 -6.93 -9.75 1.89
N ARG A 26 -7.85 -10.13 2.79
CA ARG A 26 -9.25 -10.46 2.45
C ARG A 26 -10.01 -9.26 1.87
N ALA A 27 -9.62 -8.03 2.23
CA ALA A 27 -10.19 -6.82 1.66
C ALA A 27 -9.65 -6.50 0.25
N LEU A 28 -8.56 -7.16 -0.17
CA LEU A 28 -7.84 -6.94 -1.42
C LEU A 28 -8.13 -8.01 -2.48
N MET A 29 -9.11 -8.90 -2.22
CA MET A 29 -9.50 -10.00 -3.12
C MET A 29 -10.14 -9.57 -4.43
N THR A 30 -10.41 -8.27 -4.61
CA THR A 30 -10.91 -7.69 -5.85
C THR A 30 -10.18 -6.37 -6.12
N GLU A 31 -10.05 -5.98 -7.39
CA GLU A 31 -9.47 -4.69 -7.77
C GLU A 31 -10.19 -3.52 -7.07
N GLN A 32 -11.52 -3.55 -7.01
CA GLN A 32 -12.31 -2.55 -6.29
C GLN A 32 -12.05 -2.54 -4.78
N GLY A 33 -11.80 -3.72 -4.20
CA GLY A 33 -11.37 -3.87 -2.81
C GLY A 33 -10.02 -3.22 -2.56
N ILE A 34 -9.06 -3.41 -3.48
CA ILE A 34 -7.75 -2.75 -3.45
C ILE A 34 -7.93 -1.23 -3.53
N PHE A 35 -8.61 -0.73 -4.57
CA PHE A 35 -8.81 0.70 -4.79
C PHE A 35 -9.48 1.37 -3.60
N SER A 36 -10.51 0.75 -3.03
CA SER A 36 -11.24 1.30 -1.88
C SER A 36 -10.39 1.29 -0.60
N SER A 37 -9.65 0.20 -0.37
CA SER A 37 -8.78 0.07 0.79
C SER A 37 -7.65 1.08 0.76
N PHE A 38 -6.93 1.17 -0.37
CA PHE A 38 -5.82 2.11 -0.54
C PHE A 38 -6.29 3.55 -0.49
N ALA A 39 -7.36 3.91 -1.21
CA ALA A 39 -7.87 5.27 -1.20
C ALA A 39 -8.27 5.72 0.22
N LYS A 40 -8.89 4.83 1.00
CA LYS A 40 -9.27 5.12 2.39
C LYS A 40 -8.04 5.25 3.30
N ALA A 41 -7.12 4.30 3.23
CA ALA A 41 -6.01 4.21 4.18
C ALA A 41 -4.90 5.23 3.89
N LEU A 42 -4.66 5.53 2.61
CA LEU A 42 -3.69 6.53 2.17
C LEU A 42 -4.29 7.94 2.01
N GLN A 43 -5.62 8.05 2.18
CA GLN A 43 -6.37 9.30 2.03
C GLN A 43 -6.23 9.91 0.64
N PHE A 44 -6.42 9.10 -0.40
CA PHE A 44 -6.43 9.59 -1.79
C PHE A 44 -7.53 10.64 -2.00
N PRO A 45 -7.38 11.50 -3.03
CA PRO A 45 -8.35 12.55 -3.32
C PRO A 45 -9.76 12.01 -3.56
N SER A 46 -10.78 12.83 -3.28
CA SER A 46 -12.20 12.44 -3.47
C SER A 46 -12.57 12.18 -4.93
N TYR A 47 -11.77 12.67 -5.88
CA TYR A 47 -11.91 12.43 -7.31
C TYR A 47 -11.13 11.20 -7.82
N PHE A 48 -10.59 10.38 -6.91
CA PHE A 48 -9.83 9.18 -7.27
C PHE A 48 -10.60 8.26 -8.25
N GLY A 49 -9.97 7.97 -9.38
CA GLY A 49 -10.58 7.29 -10.53
C GLY A 49 -10.89 5.80 -10.36
N ARG A 50 -10.44 5.18 -9.25
CA ARG A 50 -10.66 3.75 -8.93
C ARG A 50 -10.28 2.80 -10.08
N ASN A 51 -9.12 3.04 -10.65
CA ASN A 51 -8.46 2.19 -11.64
C ASN A 51 -6.95 2.19 -11.38
N TRP A 52 -6.21 1.33 -12.07
CA TRP A 52 -4.78 1.15 -11.86
C TRP A 52 -3.96 2.40 -12.22
N ASP A 53 -4.27 3.08 -13.31
CA ASP A 53 -3.57 4.30 -13.72
C ASP A 53 -3.72 5.39 -12.65
N ALA A 54 -4.95 5.62 -12.18
CA ALA A 54 -5.22 6.58 -11.12
C ALA A 54 -4.56 6.19 -9.79
N MET A 55 -4.34 4.90 -9.54
CA MET A 55 -3.64 4.41 -8.36
C MET A 55 -2.15 4.72 -8.43
N VAL A 56 -1.52 4.47 -9.59
CA VAL A 56 -0.12 4.85 -9.85
C VAL A 56 0.06 6.36 -9.65
N ASP A 57 -0.81 7.18 -10.26
CA ASP A 57 -0.77 8.64 -10.13
C ASP A 57 -0.86 9.08 -8.65
N CYS A 58 -1.79 8.53 -7.88
CA CYS A 58 -1.95 8.87 -6.47
C CYS A 58 -0.77 8.42 -5.60
N LEU A 59 -0.14 7.29 -5.93
CA LEU A 59 1.04 6.80 -5.23
C LEU A 59 2.27 7.66 -5.53
N ASP A 60 2.43 8.09 -6.79
CA ASP A 60 3.52 8.98 -7.21
C ASP A 60 3.38 10.36 -6.56
N ASP A 61 2.17 10.94 -6.58
CA ASP A 61 1.85 12.19 -5.87
C ASP A 61 2.14 12.08 -4.37
N LEU A 62 1.77 10.95 -3.75
CA LEU A 62 2.03 10.71 -2.33
C LEU A 62 3.53 10.61 -2.05
N CYS A 63 4.31 9.95 -2.91
CA CYS A 63 5.77 9.88 -2.82
C CYS A 63 6.41 11.28 -2.96
N GLY A 64 5.91 12.10 -3.90
CA GLY A 64 6.34 13.49 -4.08
C GLY A 64 5.96 14.42 -2.92
N ALA A 65 4.80 14.20 -2.29
CA ALA A 65 4.37 14.97 -1.11
C ALA A 65 5.19 14.62 0.14
N VAL A 66 5.78 13.43 0.19
CA VAL A 66 6.68 12.93 1.26
C VAL A 66 8.08 13.60 1.20
N THR A 67 8.25 14.69 0.46
CA THR A 67 9.46 15.54 0.37
C THR A 67 10.05 16.06 1.70
N GLY A 68 9.42 15.79 2.84
CA GLY A 68 10.00 15.93 4.18
C GLY A 68 10.93 14.78 4.63
N GLY A 69 11.09 13.71 3.85
CA GLY A 69 12.06 12.63 4.09
C GLY A 69 11.56 11.44 4.92
N VAL A 70 10.26 11.26 5.08
CA VAL A 70 9.66 10.22 5.94
C VAL A 70 8.75 9.28 5.14
N GLY A 71 9.25 8.08 4.84
CA GLY A 71 8.60 7.12 3.95
C GLY A 71 7.26 6.55 4.44
N ILE A 72 6.58 5.84 3.54
CA ILE A 72 5.36 5.09 3.83
C ILE A 72 5.64 3.61 3.54
N ALA A 73 5.28 2.74 4.48
CA ALA A 73 5.32 1.29 4.27
C ALA A 73 3.92 0.71 4.31
N VAL A 74 3.68 -0.29 3.46
CA VAL A 74 2.43 -1.03 3.39
C VAL A 74 2.67 -2.47 3.83
N VAL A 75 1.87 -2.94 4.77
CA VAL A 75 1.91 -4.31 5.28
C VAL A 75 0.58 -4.98 4.97
N VAL A 76 0.61 -6.05 4.19
CA VAL A 76 -0.58 -6.85 3.89
C VAL A 76 -0.54 -8.12 4.72
N HIS A 77 -1.52 -8.28 5.60
CA HIS A 77 -1.74 -9.50 6.39
C HIS A 77 -2.54 -10.52 5.58
N ASP A 78 -2.41 -11.81 5.90
CA ASP A 78 -3.10 -12.90 5.19
C ASP A 78 -2.92 -12.84 3.65
N ALA A 79 -1.75 -12.38 3.18
CA ALA A 79 -1.46 -12.10 1.78
C ALA A 79 -1.38 -13.35 0.89
N ASP A 80 -1.27 -14.55 1.47
CA ASP A 80 -1.22 -15.82 0.73
C ASP A 80 -2.43 -15.99 -0.21
N GLN A 81 -3.60 -15.48 0.21
CA GLN A 81 -4.83 -15.52 -0.57
C GLN A 81 -4.75 -14.66 -1.85
N LEU A 82 -3.91 -13.63 -1.87
CA LEU A 82 -3.75 -12.78 -3.05
C LEU A 82 -3.06 -13.50 -4.19
N LEU A 83 -2.23 -14.51 -3.90
CA LEU A 83 -1.50 -15.29 -4.90
C LEU A 83 -2.44 -15.99 -5.90
N GLU A 84 -3.69 -16.24 -5.50
CA GLU A 84 -4.71 -16.90 -6.33
C GLU A 84 -5.50 -15.90 -7.21
N THR A 85 -5.27 -14.60 -7.06
CA THR A 85 -6.05 -13.57 -7.76
C THR A 85 -5.39 -13.18 -9.10
N GLU A 86 -6.20 -12.97 -10.14
CA GLU A 86 -5.70 -12.59 -11.47
C GLU A 86 -4.99 -11.22 -11.47
N HIS A 87 -5.40 -10.31 -10.58
CA HIS A 87 -4.83 -8.98 -10.47
C HIS A 87 -3.54 -8.91 -9.64
N PHE A 88 -3.11 -10.00 -8.99
CA PHE A 88 -1.93 -9.98 -8.12
C PHE A 88 -0.64 -9.53 -8.81
N PRO A 89 -0.28 -10.03 -10.01
CA PRO A 89 0.95 -9.58 -10.69
C PRO A 89 0.92 -8.08 -11.01
N LEU A 90 -0.24 -7.57 -11.42
CA LEU A 90 -0.43 -6.15 -11.70
C LEU A 90 -0.36 -5.33 -10.42
N PHE A 91 -1.02 -5.77 -9.35
CA PHE A 91 -0.98 -5.13 -8.04
C PHE A 91 0.45 -5.00 -7.51
N VAL A 92 1.26 -6.06 -7.60
CA VAL A 92 2.68 -6.01 -7.19
C VAL A 92 3.48 -5.07 -8.08
N SER A 93 3.21 -5.04 -9.39
CA SER A 93 3.91 -4.16 -10.33
C SER A 93 3.64 -2.69 -10.07
N VAL A 94 2.42 -2.34 -9.60
CA VAL A 94 2.04 -0.95 -9.25
C VAL A 94 2.74 -0.45 -7.98
N LEU A 95 3.23 -1.35 -7.13
CA LEU A 95 3.93 -1.00 -5.88
C LEU A 95 5.46 -0.96 -6.02
N CYS A 96 6.01 -1.38 -7.17
CA CYS A 96 7.45 -1.40 -7.46
C CYS A 96 7.89 -0.16 -8.23
#